data_AF-A0A815UM69-F1
#
_entry.id   AF-A0A815UM69-F1
#
_cell.length_a   1.000
_cell.length_b   1.000
_cell.length_c   1.000
_cell.angle_alpha   90.00
_cell.angle_beta   90.00
_cell.angle_gamma   90.00
#
_symmetry.space_group_name_H-M   'P 1'
#
loop_
_entity.id
_entity.type
_entity.pdbx_description
1 polymer ?
#
loop_
_entity_poly.entity_id
_entity_poly.type
_entity_poly.pdbx_seq_one_letter_code
_entity_poly.pdbx_strand_id
1 'polypeptide(L)'
;MLAVAHECQVNVVCMQEAWTMPFAFCTREKYPWVEFAETAYDGPTTKFLAERAKKYNMVIVNPILERDEEHGDVLWNTAVIISNHGNVIGITRKNHIPRG
;
A
#
# COMPACT_ATOMS: atom_id res chain seq x y z
N MET A 1 -13.38 -5.02 -8.26
CA MET A 1 -12.64 -6.18 -7.74
C MET A 1 -12.88 -6.41 -6.25
N LEU A 2 -12.63 -5.45 -5.35
CA LEU A 2 -12.91 -5.65 -3.90
C LEU A 2 -14.36 -6.02 -3.58
N ALA A 3 -15.35 -5.41 -4.26
CA ALA A 3 -16.76 -5.75 -4.09
C ALA A 3 -17.07 -7.21 -4.49
N VAL A 4 -16.50 -7.68 -5.60
CA VAL A 4 -16.66 -9.07 -6.06
C VAL A 4 -15.96 -10.04 -5.09
N ALA A 5 -14.77 -9.69 -4.59
CA ALA A 5 -14.09 -10.49 -3.57
C ALA A 5 -14.93 -10.62 -2.29
N HIS A 6 -15.63 -9.56 -1.89
CA HIS A 6 -16.58 -9.59 -0.78
C HIS A 6 -17.79 -10.49 -1.08
N GLU A 7 -18.38 -10.43 -2.27
CA GLU A 7 -19.46 -11.32 -2.71
C GLU A 7 -19.02 -12.80 -2.69
N CYS A 8 -17.76 -13.07 -3.01
CA CYS A 8 -17.15 -14.40 -2.89
C CYS A 8 -16.70 -14.76 -1.47
N GLN A 9 -17.08 -13.99 -0.44
CA GLN A 9 -16.78 -14.23 0.96
C GLN A 9 -15.28 -14.32 1.29
N VAL A 10 -14.44 -13.62 0.54
CA VAL A 10 -12.99 -13.57 0.81
C VAL A 10 -12.74 -12.85 2.13
N ASN A 11 -11.86 -13.38 2.98
CA ASN A 11 -11.50 -12.75 4.27
C ASN A 11 -10.24 -11.89 4.18
N VAL A 12 -9.33 -12.19 3.24
CA VAL A 12 -8.05 -11.51 3.06
C VAL A 12 -7.80 -11.23 1.59
N VAL A 13 -7.50 -9.98 1.23
CA VAL A 13 -7.11 -9.60 -0.13
C VAL A 13 -5.77 -8.88 -0.13
N CYS A 14 -4.96 -9.17 -1.15
CA CYS A 14 -3.68 -8.50 -1.39
C CYS A 14 -3.74 -7.76 -2.72
N MET A 15 -3.28 -6.51 -2.72
CA MET A 15 -3.09 -5.73 -3.94
C MET A 15 -1.74 -6.07 -4.57
N GLN A 16 -1.59 -5.79 -5.86
CA GLN A 16 -0.31 -5.93 -6.55
C GLN A 16 0.72 -4.90 -6.02
N GLU A 17 2.00 -5.16 -6.26
CA GLU A 17 3.09 -4.26 -5.86
C GLU A 17 2.92 -2.87 -6.51
N ALA A 18 3.03 -1.82 -5.69
CA ALA A 18 2.94 -0.42 -6.11
C ALA A 18 1.73 -0.12 -7.02
N TRP A 19 0.57 -0.71 -6.71
CA TRP A 19 -0.61 -0.71 -7.57
C TRP A 19 -1.21 0.67 -7.85
N THR A 20 -0.85 1.68 -7.06
CA THR A 20 -1.32 3.07 -7.18
C THR A 20 -0.51 3.88 -8.19
N MET A 21 0.57 3.33 -8.74
CA MET A 21 1.44 4.01 -9.70
C MET A 21 1.76 3.10 -10.91
N PRO A 22 2.10 3.69 -12.07
CA PRO A 22 2.74 2.93 -13.13
C PRO A 22 4.02 2.27 -12.60
N PHE A 23 4.26 1.01 -12.98
CA PHE A 23 5.45 0.28 -12.54
C PHE A 23 6.70 0.83 -13.24
N ALA A 24 7.22 1.93 -12.72
CA ALA A 24 8.22 2.77 -13.36
C ALA A 24 9.63 2.63 -12.76
N PHE A 25 9.88 1.61 -11.92
CA PHE A 25 11.22 1.32 -11.38
C PHE A 25 12.31 1.14 -12.46
N CYS A 26 11.91 0.97 -13.73
CA CYS A 26 12.80 0.87 -14.88
C CYS A 26 13.35 2.24 -15.35
N THR A 27 12.77 3.36 -14.96
CA THR A 27 13.32 4.69 -15.27
C THR A 27 14.22 5.13 -14.12
N ARG A 28 15.45 5.55 -14.41
CA ARG A 28 16.36 6.13 -13.40
C ARG A 28 15.93 7.55 -12.98
N GLU A 29 14.77 7.98 -13.45
CA GLU A 29 14.22 9.31 -13.21
C GLU A 29 13.58 9.33 -11.82
N LYS A 30 13.80 10.41 -11.07
CA LYS A 30 13.18 10.59 -9.74
C LYS A 30 11.81 11.24 -9.83
N TYR A 31 11.66 12.22 -10.73
CA TYR A 31 10.41 12.96 -10.92
C TYR A 31 9.69 12.48 -12.18
N PRO A 32 8.36 12.37 -12.18
CA PRO A 32 7.40 12.68 -11.09
C PRO A 32 7.18 11.50 -10.11
N TRP A 33 7.96 10.42 -10.20
CA TRP A 33 7.68 9.16 -9.50
C TRP A 33 7.66 9.28 -7.97
N VAL A 34 8.50 10.13 -7.39
CA VAL A 34 8.50 10.40 -5.94
C VAL A 34 7.22 11.08 -5.44
N GLU A 35 6.41 11.67 -6.32
CA GLU A 35 5.14 12.31 -5.96
C GLU A 35 4.03 11.29 -5.66
N PHE A 36 4.18 10.05 -6.13
CA PHE A 36 3.29 8.95 -5.77
C PHE A 36 3.55 8.39 -4.37
N ALA A 37 4.64 8.82 -3.71
CA ALA A 37 4.96 8.35 -2.38
C ALA A 37 4.03 8.97 -1.33
N GLU A 38 3.46 8.14 -0.46
CA GLU A 38 2.50 8.54 0.55
C GLU A 38 2.87 7.98 1.93
N THR A 39 2.30 8.54 3.01
CA THR A 39 2.55 8.02 4.36
C THR A 39 1.82 6.70 4.56
N ALA A 40 2.47 5.74 5.23
CA ALA A 40 1.92 4.39 5.35
C ALA A 40 0.63 4.34 6.18
N TYR A 41 0.54 5.14 7.24
CA TYR A 41 -0.58 5.12 8.18
C TYR A 41 -1.71 6.08 7.81
N ASP A 42 -1.36 7.24 7.24
CA ASP A 42 -2.29 8.35 7.03
C ASP A 42 -2.47 8.74 5.55
N GLY A 43 -1.83 8.00 4.64
CA GLY A 43 -1.91 8.22 3.20
C GLY A 43 -3.32 8.02 2.63
N PRO A 44 -3.64 8.70 1.51
CA PRO A 44 -4.95 8.61 0.87
C PRO A 44 -5.32 7.17 0.50
N THR A 45 -4.38 6.34 0.05
CA THR A 45 -4.65 4.95 -0.30
C THR A 45 -4.97 4.10 0.93
N THR A 46 -4.22 4.27 2.01
CA THR A 46 -4.47 3.56 3.27
C THR A 46 -5.83 3.93 3.83
N LYS A 47 -6.22 5.21 3.82
CA LYS A 47 -7.55 5.67 4.25
C LYS A 47 -8.67 5.09 3.38
N PHE A 48 -8.49 5.13 2.06
CA PHE A 48 -9.45 4.54 1.12
C PHE A 48 -9.67 3.04 1.40
N LEU A 49 -8.60 2.28 1.60
CA LEU A 49 -8.69 0.85 1.87
C LEU A 49 -9.17 0.54 3.29
N ALA A 50 -8.88 1.37 4.28
CA ALA A 50 -9.40 1.26 5.64
C ALA A 50 -10.92 1.29 5.68
N GLU A 51 -11.55 2.22 4.95
CA GLU A 51 -13.00 2.29 4.83
C GLU A 51 -13.58 1.03 4.19
N ARG A 52 -12.91 0.48 3.17
CA ARG A 52 -13.36 -0.74 2.48
C ARG A 52 -13.14 -2.00 3.32
N ALA A 53 -12.02 -2.09 4.03
CA ALA A 53 -11.72 -3.17 4.95
C ALA A 53 -12.80 -3.27 6.02
N LYS A 54 -13.19 -2.14 6.62
CA LYS A 54 -14.29 -2.05 7.59
C LYS A 54 -15.65 -2.39 6.96
N LYS A 55 -15.95 -1.84 5.79
CA LYS A 55 -17.22 -2.06 5.10
C LYS A 55 -17.45 -3.53 4.74
N TYR A 56 -16.41 -4.22 4.29
CA TYR A 56 -16.50 -5.59 3.82
C TYR A 56 -16.10 -6.63 4.88
N ASN A 57 -15.66 -6.18 6.06
CA ASN A 57 -15.10 -7.02 7.13
C ASN A 57 -13.96 -7.92 6.62
N MET A 58 -12.97 -7.31 5.95
CA MET A 58 -11.86 -8.00 5.30
C MET A 58 -10.51 -7.40 5.71
N VAL A 59 -9.49 -8.25 5.83
CA VAL A 59 -8.09 -7.82 5.96
C VAL A 59 -7.56 -7.47 4.57
N ILE A 60 -6.88 -6.32 4.46
CA ILE A 60 -6.32 -5.86 3.18
C ILE A 60 -4.82 -5.63 3.33
N VAL A 61 -4.04 -6.25 2.44
CA VAL A 61 -2.61 -5.99 2.27
C VAL A 61 -2.44 -4.99 1.13
N ASN A 62 -1.83 -3.84 1.45
CA ASN A 62 -1.70 -2.67 0.59
C ASN A 62 -0.21 -2.34 0.33
N PRO A 63 0.41 -2.85 -0.74
CA PRO A 63 1.76 -2.46 -1.14
C PRO A 63 1.77 -1.08 -1.81
N ILE A 64 2.50 -0.14 -1.23
CA ILE A 64 2.61 1.26 -1.68
C ILE A 64 4.07 1.71 -1.70
N LEU A 65 4.31 2.84 -2.36
CA LEU A 65 5.53 3.61 -2.18
C LEU A 65 5.37 4.47 -0.91
N GLU A 66 6.04 4.10 0.17
CA GLU A 66 6.01 4.82 1.44
C GLU A 66 6.98 6.01 1.39
N ARG A 67 6.51 7.16 1.86
CA ARG A 67 7.34 8.29 2.28
C ARG A 67 7.45 8.28 3.80
N ASP A 68 8.66 8.05 4.31
CA ASP A 68 8.96 8.09 5.73
C ASP A 68 9.38 9.50 6.15
N GLU A 69 8.39 10.32 6.50
CA GLU A 69 8.59 11.73 6.91
C GLU A 69 9.40 11.84 8.22
N GLU A 70 9.27 10.87 9.13
CA GLU A 70 9.99 10.86 10.41
C GLU A 70 11.50 10.62 10.24
N HIS A 71 11.88 9.86 9.21
CA HIS A 71 13.28 9.53 8.91
C HIS A 71 13.84 10.32 7.71
N GLY A 72 13.38 11.55 7.50
CA GLY A 72 13.95 12.47 6.51
C GLY A 72 13.50 12.22 5.07
N ASP A 73 12.22 11.95 4.87
CA ASP A 73 11.58 11.76 3.56
C ASP A 73 12.15 10.59 2.73
N VAL A 74 12.67 9.56 3.42
CA VAL A 74 13.20 8.37 2.74
C VAL A 74 12.06 7.57 2.13
N LEU A 75 12.25 7.13 0.89
CA LEU A 75 11.27 6.34 0.18
C LEU A 75 11.49 4.85 0.37
N TRP A 76 10.43 4.14 0.72
CA TRP A 76 10.43 2.69 0.93
C TRP A 76 9.36 2.01 0.08
N ASN A 77 9.66 0.78 -0.34
CA ASN A 77 8.62 -0.10 -0.85
C ASN A 77 8.05 -0.86 0.34
N THR A 78 6.77 -0.62 0.64
CA THR A 78 6.18 -0.99 1.91
C THR A 78 4.80 -1.60 1.69
N ALA A 79 4.56 -2.75 2.32
CA ALA A 79 3.23 -3.32 2.44
C ALA A 79 2.61 -2.93 3.78
N VAL A 80 1.48 -2.23 3.71
CA VAL A 80 0.65 -1.83 4.84
C VAL A 80 -0.41 -2.91 5.07
N ILE A 81 -0.55 -3.36 6.31
CA ILE A 81 -1.54 -4.38 6.69
C ILE A 81 -2.70 -3.69 7.40
N ILE A 82 -3.88 -3.74 6.80
CA ILE A 82 -5.11 -3.11 7.31
C ILE A 82 -6.03 -4.21 7.83
N SER A 83 -6.44 -4.09 9.09
CA SER A 83 -7.40 -5.01 9.72
C SER A 83 -8.79 -4.89 9.10
N ASN A 84 -9.62 -5.90 9.32
CA ASN A 84 -11.05 -5.88 9.03
C ASN A 84 -11.84 -4.82 9.83
N HIS A 85 -11.26 -4.25 10.89
CA HIS A 85 -11.85 -3.13 11.64
C HIS A 85 -11.50 -1.75 11.02
N GLY A 86 -10.61 -1.72 10.03
CA GLY A 86 -10.16 -0.52 9.34
C GLY A 86 -8.92 0.13 9.95
N ASN A 87 -8.40 -0.34 11.08
CA ASN A 87 -7.12 0.14 11.61
C ASN A 87 -5.92 -0.56 10.95
N VAL A 88 -4.83 0.17 10.76
CA VAL A 88 -3.54 -0.40 10.36
C VAL A 88 -3.00 -1.24 11.52
N ILE A 89 -2.63 -2.49 11.23
CA ILE A 89 -2.04 -3.43 12.21
C ILE A 89 -0.51 -3.26 12.22
N GLY A 90 0.07 -2.93 11.07
CA GLY A 90 1.50 -2.72 10.93
C GLY A 90 1.92 -2.59 9.47
N ILE A 91 3.23 -2.44 9.28
CA ILE A 91 3.86 -2.29 7.98
C ILE A 91 5.04 -3.25 7.85
N THR A 92 5.35 -3.67 6.62
CA THR A 92 6.56 -4.43 6.30
C THR A 92 7.26 -3.79 5.10
N ARG A 93 8.57 -3.54 5.23
CA ARG A 93 9.40 -2.92 4.18
C ARG A 93 10.12 -3.99 3.38
N LYS A 94 10.35 -3.74 2.08
CA LYS A 94 11.01 -4.68 1.17
C LYS A 94 12.49 -4.88 1.56
N ASN A 95 12.85 -6.09 1.96
CA ASN A 95 14.22 -6.42 2.41
C ASN A 95 15.25 -6.50 1.27
N HIS A 96 14.81 -6.92 0.08
CA HIS A 96 15.69 -7.14 -1.07
C HIS A 96 15.26 -6.24 -2.23
N ILE A 97 16.08 -5.23 -2.51
CA ILE A 97 15.90 -4.36 -3.67
C ILE A 97 16.74 -4.93 -4.83
N PRO A 98 16.11 -5.41 -5.91
CA PRO A 98 16.86 -5.91 -7.07
C PRO A 98 17.66 -4.75 -7.67
N ARG A 99 18.95 -4.98 -7.87
CA ARG A 99 19.82 -4.12 -8.66
C ARG A 99 20.10 -4.89 -9.95
N GLY A 100 19.52 -4.42 -11.06
CA GLY A 100 19.86 -4.89 -12.39
C GLY A 100 21.26 -4.45 -12.79
#